data_AF-A0A8T5EYX9-F1
#
_entry.id   AF-A0A8T5EYX9-F1
#
_cell.length_a   1.000
_cell.length_b   1.000
_cell.length_c   1.000
_cell.angle_alpha   90.00
_cell.angle_beta   90.00
_cell.angle_gamma   90.00
#
_symmetry.space_group_name_H-M   'P 1'
#
loop_
_entity.id
_entity.type
_entity.pdbx_description
1 polymer ?
#
loop_
_entity_poly.entity_id
_entity_poly.type
_entity_poly.pdbx_seq_one_letter_code
_entity_poly.pdbx_strand_id
1 'polypeptide(L)'
;MSVDAKNPRFPLKGKYVALVAPSFVVQFSYPSIVSRLRKLGFDKVVELTFGAKLVNKEYHKLLSKKKDLVITSPCPGIVELINNKFPEYKKNLAKIDSPLIAMAKICKEIYPKHKTVFISPCNYKKKEAGSSKYVDYVIDYRELDKLFLKYKISESNKKDSFDKFYNDYTKIYPLSGGLAKTAHLRGVIKKKEIKIIDGISKTMAFLKNPDPKIRLLDVLFCEGGCVGGPSIVSNLNLKKREKKVKEYLKISKREEISSSKKGLFSRAKGILFSR
;
A
#
# COMPACT_ATOMS: atom_id res chain seq x y z
N MET A 1 -15.82 -11.77 19.84
CA MET A 1 -16.35 -12.29 18.56
C MET A 1 -15.27 -12.16 17.51
N SER A 2 -14.67 -13.28 17.08
CA SER A 2 -13.67 -13.34 16.01
C SER A 2 -14.30 -12.79 14.73
N VAL A 3 -13.76 -11.70 14.19
CA VAL A 3 -14.10 -11.27 12.83
C VAL A 3 -13.33 -12.19 11.90
N ASP A 4 -13.87 -13.40 11.68
CA ASP A 4 -13.39 -14.29 10.64
C ASP A 4 -13.55 -13.57 9.30
N ALA A 5 -12.49 -12.91 8.87
CA ALA A 5 -12.38 -12.38 7.53
C ALA A 5 -12.57 -13.58 6.59
N LYS A 6 -13.74 -13.64 5.94
CA LYS A 6 -14.08 -14.68 4.96
C LYS A 6 -12.90 -14.83 4.01
N ASN A 7 -12.17 -15.93 4.04
CA ASN A 7 -11.12 -16.15 3.03
C ASN A 7 -11.80 -16.54 1.71
N PRO A 8 -11.35 -16.03 0.55
CA PRO A 8 -11.89 -16.47 -0.72
C PRO A 8 -11.59 -17.97 -0.91
N ARG A 9 -12.50 -18.71 -1.53
CA ARG A 9 -12.32 -20.14 -1.81
C ARG A 9 -11.45 -20.31 -3.05
N PHE A 10 -10.38 -21.09 -2.91
CA PHE A 10 -9.42 -21.36 -3.97
C PHE A 10 -9.60 -22.77 -4.57
N PRO A 11 -9.21 -23.02 -5.84
CA PRO A 11 -8.90 -21.99 -6.84
C PRO A 11 -10.10 -21.08 -7.08
N LEU A 12 -9.85 -19.80 -7.36
CA LEU A 12 -10.92 -18.81 -7.44
C LEU A 12 -11.87 -19.16 -8.60
N LYS A 13 -13.17 -19.26 -8.30
CA LYS A 13 -14.24 -19.39 -9.31
C LYS A 13 -14.97 -18.05 -9.39
N GLY A 14 -14.74 -17.29 -10.46
CA GLY A 14 -15.36 -15.98 -10.70
C GLY A 14 -14.36 -14.88 -11.07
N LYS A 15 -14.83 -13.62 -11.10
CA LYS A 15 -14.02 -12.46 -11.46
C LYS A 15 -13.40 -11.82 -10.22
N TYR A 16 -12.09 -11.96 -10.09
CA TYR A 16 -11.31 -11.42 -8.97
C TYR A 16 -10.18 -10.54 -9.49
N VAL A 17 -9.93 -9.44 -8.79
CA VAL A 17 -8.77 -8.57 -9.01
C VAL A 17 -7.87 -8.59 -7.78
N ALA A 18 -6.60 -8.96 -7.99
CA ALA A 18 -5.56 -8.87 -6.97
C ALA A 18 -4.97 -7.45 -6.94
N LEU A 19 -4.96 -6.82 -5.78
CA LEU A 19 -4.29 -5.55 -5.51
C LEU A 19 -3.00 -5.86 -4.74
N VAL A 20 -1.84 -5.73 -5.38
CA VAL A 20 -0.56 -6.19 -4.82
C VAL A 20 0.22 -5.01 -4.23
N ALA A 21 0.62 -5.13 -2.96
CA ALA A 21 1.50 -4.14 -2.32
C ALA A 21 2.94 -4.25 -2.86
N PRO A 22 3.65 -3.14 -3.16
CA PRO A 22 4.97 -3.20 -3.80
C PRO A 22 6.08 -3.88 -2.96
N SER A 23 5.84 -4.14 -1.68
CA SER A 23 6.78 -4.91 -0.83
C SER A 23 6.88 -6.37 -1.23
N PHE A 24 6.03 -6.87 -2.15
CA PHE A 24 6.01 -8.27 -2.55
C PHE A 24 7.39 -8.75 -3.02
N VAL A 25 8.20 -7.87 -3.65
CA VAL A 25 9.54 -8.20 -4.18
C VAL A 25 10.53 -8.69 -3.13
N VAL A 26 10.26 -8.40 -1.86
CA VAL A 26 11.06 -8.92 -0.75
C VAL A 26 10.96 -10.44 -0.67
N GLN A 27 9.80 -11.00 -0.97
CA GLN A 27 9.46 -12.42 -0.79
C GLN A 27 9.19 -13.16 -2.10
N PHE A 28 8.55 -12.51 -3.07
CA PHE A 28 8.15 -13.12 -4.33
C PHE A 28 8.90 -12.48 -5.51
N SER A 29 9.29 -13.30 -6.48
CA SER A 29 10.03 -12.86 -7.67
C SER A 29 9.12 -12.10 -8.63
N TYR A 30 9.57 -10.97 -9.17
CA TYR A 30 8.96 -10.30 -10.32
C TYR A 30 9.68 -10.72 -11.62
N PRO A 31 8.99 -11.02 -12.74
CA PRO A 31 7.53 -10.97 -12.96
C PRO A 31 6.74 -12.21 -12.52
N SER A 32 7.40 -13.29 -12.12
CA SER A 32 6.81 -14.60 -11.78
C SER A 32 5.55 -14.53 -10.90
N ILE A 33 5.52 -13.64 -9.89
CA ILE A 33 4.36 -13.45 -9.02
C ILE A 33 3.05 -13.18 -9.78
N VAL A 34 3.09 -12.46 -10.90
CA VAL A 34 1.89 -12.14 -11.69
C VAL A 34 1.33 -13.42 -12.29
N SER A 35 2.18 -14.22 -12.92
CA SER A 35 1.85 -15.52 -13.50
C SER A 35 1.30 -16.48 -12.43
N ARG A 36 1.90 -16.49 -11.24
CA ARG A 36 1.48 -17.33 -10.11
C ARG A 36 0.09 -16.94 -9.60
N LEU A 37 -0.20 -15.64 -9.50
CA LEU A 37 -1.52 -15.14 -9.10
C LEU A 37 -2.58 -15.47 -10.17
N ARG A 38 -2.26 -15.36 -11.45
CA ARG A 38 -3.18 -15.79 -12.52
C ARG A 38 -3.48 -17.29 -12.45
N LYS A 39 -2.47 -18.14 -12.21
CA LYS A 39 -2.67 -19.59 -11.97
C LYS A 39 -3.54 -19.89 -10.75
N LEU A 40 -3.50 -19.03 -9.72
CA LEU A 40 -4.33 -19.15 -8.52
C LEU A 40 -5.81 -18.75 -8.78
N GLY A 41 -6.10 -18.17 -9.95
CA GLY A 41 -7.45 -17.85 -10.43
C GLY A 41 -7.78 -16.35 -10.48
N PHE A 42 -6.80 -15.45 -10.34
CA PHE A 42 -7.04 -14.02 -10.50
C PHE A 42 -7.18 -13.64 -11.98
N ASP A 43 -8.31 -13.03 -12.35
CA ASP A 43 -8.54 -12.50 -13.71
C ASP A 43 -7.70 -11.24 -13.97
N LYS A 44 -7.61 -10.36 -12.96
CA LYS A 44 -6.80 -9.14 -13.01
C LYS A 44 -5.79 -9.10 -11.88
N VAL A 45 -4.59 -8.61 -12.17
CA VAL A 45 -3.52 -8.44 -11.18
C VAL A 45 -2.96 -7.04 -11.33
N VAL A 46 -3.21 -6.17 -10.36
CA VAL A 46 -2.83 -4.75 -10.38
C VAL A 46 -1.90 -4.41 -9.22
N GLU A 47 -1.08 -3.37 -9.39
CA GLU A 47 -0.26 -2.81 -8.30
C GLU A 47 -0.98 -1.68 -7.57
N LEU A 48 -0.67 -1.51 -6.29
CA LEU A 48 -1.22 -0.44 -5.43
C LEU A 48 -0.72 0.98 -5.77
N THR A 49 0.26 1.08 -6.66
CA THR A 49 1.04 2.29 -6.98
C THR A 49 0.20 3.43 -7.53
N PHE A 50 -0.85 3.13 -8.30
CA PHE A 50 -1.75 4.16 -8.82
C PHE A 50 -2.63 4.77 -7.73
N GLY A 51 -3.19 3.95 -6.83
CA GLY A 51 -3.88 4.43 -5.63
C GLY A 51 -2.99 5.31 -4.75
N ALA A 52 -1.73 4.90 -4.54
CA ALA A 52 -0.73 5.71 -3.85
C ALA A 52 -0.50 7.08 -4.50
N LYS A 53 -0.44 7.16 -5.84
CA LYS A 53 -0.29 8.44 -6.54
C LYS A 53 -1.48 9.38 -6.29
N LEU A 54 -2.70 8.86 -6.25
CA LEU A 54 -3.89 9.69 -6.00
C LEU A 54 -3.95 10.15 -4.54
N VAL A 55 -3.62 9.27 -3.59
CA VAL A 55 -3.46 9.63 -2.17
C VAL A 55 -2.42 10.74 -2.00
N ASN A 56 -1.28 10.67 -2.69
CA ASN A 56 -0.27 11.71 -2.68
C ASN A 56 -0.79 13.09 -3.10
N LYS A 57 -1.71 13.17 -4.07
CA LYS A 57 -2.33 14.43 -4.47
C LYS A 57 -3.16 15.05 -3.35
N GLU A 58 -3.90 14.23 -2.60
CA GLU A 58 -4.66 14.71 -1.45
C GLU A 58 -3.74 15.18 -0.32
N TYR A 59 -2.62 14.49 -0.08
CA TYR A 59 -1.62 14.94 0.89
C TYR A 59 -0.99 16.28 0.49
N HIS A 60 -0.65 16.43 -0.78
CA HIS A 60 -0.16 17.70 -1.32
C HIS A 60 -1.18 18.83 -1.06
N LYS A 61 -2.43 18.63 -1.48
CA LYS A 61 -3.52 19.61 -1.30
C LYS A 61 -3.75 19.95 0.17
N LEU A 62 -3.74 18.95 1.05
CA LEU A 62 -3.89 19.14 2.49
C LEU A 62 -2.75 20.00 3.06
N LEU A 63 -1.50 19.70 2.72
CA LEU A 63 -0.32 20.39 3.25
C LEU A 63 -0.12 21.80 2.67
N SER A 64 -0.67 22.09 1.49
CA SER A 64 -0.71 23.45 0.93
C SER A 64 -1.60 24.37 1.76
N LYS A 65 -2.66 23.83 2.37
CA LYS A 65 -3.65 24.60 3.14
C LYS A 65 -3.40 24.56 4.65
N LYS A 66 -3.14 23.38 5.21
CA LYS A 66 -3.00 23.17 6.66
C LYS A 66 -1.59 23.49 7.12
N LYS A 67 -1.48 24.29 8.18
CA LYS A 67 -0.19 24.67 8.79
C LYS A 67 0.19 23.79 9.99
N ASP A 68 -0.79 23.29 10.74
CA ASP A 68 -0.53 22.40 11.89
C ASP A 68 0.08 21.04 11.47
N LEU A 69 0.55 20.30 12.47
CA LEU A 69 1.00 18.92 12.34
C LEU A 69 -0.04 18.04 11.63
N VAL A 70 0.41 17.35 10.58
CA VAL A 70 -0.29 16.29 9.85
C VAL A 70 0.45 14.99 10.07
N ILE A 71 -0.25 13.98 10.60
CA ILE A 71 0.24 12.62 10.75
C ILE A 71 -0.34 11.77 9.63
N THR A 72 0.53 11.09 8.87
CA THR A 72 0.08 10.19 7.80
C THR A 72 -0.73 9.02 8.35
N SER A 73 -1.76 8.59 7.62
CA SER A 73 -2.73 7.56 8.01
C SER A 73 -2.83 6.31 7.10
N PRO A 74 -1.93 6.03 6.11
CA PRO A 74 -1.94 4.76 5.37
C PRO A 74 -1.64 3.51 6.21
N CYS A 75 -0.95 3.66 7.34
CA CYS A 75 -0.58 2.55 8.22
C CYS A 75 -1.66 2.32 9.29
N PRO A 76 -2.45 1.22 9.23
CA PRO A 76 -3.50 0.97 10.21
C PRO A 76 -2.96 0.85 11.64
N GLY A 77 -1.75 0.32 11.83
CA GLY A 77 -1.11 0.26 13.16
C GLY A 77 -0.88 1.65 13.78
N ILE A 78 -0.58 2.67 12.97
CA ILE A 78 -0.44 4.05 13.45
C ILE A 78 -1.79 4.66 13.80
N VAL A 79 -2.81 4.42 12.96
CA VAL A 79 -4.18 4.89 13.24
C VAL A 79 -4.68 4.32 14.57
N GLU A 80 -4.47 3.02 14.80
CA GLU A 80 -4.82 2.37 16.07
C GLU A 80 -4.00 2.87 17.25
N LEU A 81 -2.69 3.06 17.08
CA LEU A 81 -1.83 3.61 18.13
C LEU A 81 -2.34 4.97 18.59
N ILE A 82 -2.68 5.86 17.66
CA ILE A 82 -3.21 7.19 17.98
C ILE A 82 -4.61 7.08 18.59
N ASN A 83 -5.49 6.26 18.04
CA ASN A 83 -6.85 6.13 18.55
C ASN A 83 -6.90 5.66 20.00
N ASN A 84 -5.98 4.77 20.39
CA ASN A 84 -6.01 4.07 21.67
C ASN A 84 -5.02 4.62 22.70
N LYS A 85 -3.85 5.16 22.29
CA LYS A 85 -2.79 5.59 23.23
C LYS A 85 -2.46 7.08 23.17
N PHE A 86 -2.79 7.77 22.08
CA PHE A 86 -2.49 9.19 21.88
C PHE A 86 -3.70 9.94 21.30
N PRO A 87 -4.89 9.83 21.93
CA PRO A 87 -6.15 10.33 21.36
C PRO A 87 -6.15 11.84 21.10
N GLU A 88 -5.33 12.61 21.79
CA GLU A 88 -5.12 14.05 21.58
C GLU A 88 -4.61 14.38 20.16
N TYR A 89 -3.94 13.43 19.49
CA TYR A 89 -3.47 13.57 18.10
C TYR A 89 -4.49 13.07 17.05
N LYS A 90 -5.70 12.64 17.45
CA LYS A 90 -6.76 12.23 16.49
C LYS A 90 -7.06 13.32 15.46
N LYS A 91 -7.04 14.59 15.86
CA LYS A 91 -7.24 15.74 14.95
C LYS A 91 -6.08 15.96 13.96
N ASN A 92 -4.90 15.42 14.27
CA ASN A 92 -3.70 15.52 13.43
C ASN A 92 -3.60 14.37 12.42
N LEU A 93 -4.30 13.26 12.64
CA LEU A 93 -4.41 12.19 11.64
C LEU A 93 -5.04 12.72 10.34
N ALA A 94 -4.35 12.51 9.23
CA ALA A 94 -4.86 12.86 7.92
C ALA A 94 -6.13 12.07 7.59
N LYS A 95 -7.23 12.77 7.31
CA LYS A 95 -8.52 12.21 6.84
C LYS A 95 -8.48 11.89 5.34
N ILE A 96 -7.49 11.11 4.95
CA ILE A 96 -7.24 10.69 3.56
C ILE A 96 -7.25 9.16 3.54
N ASP A 97 -7.84 8.58 2.50
CA ASP A 97 -7.82 7.14 2.26
C ASP A 97 -6.39 6.61 2.19
N SER A 98 -6.20 5.35 2.60
CA SER A 98 -4.95 4.67 2.32
C SER A 98 -4.86 4.30 0.84
N PRO A 99 -3.64 4.04 0.32
CA PRO A 99 -3.48 3.53 -1.04
C PRO A 99 -4.30 2.26 -1.31
N LEU A 100 -4.54 1.41 -0.30
CA LEU A 100 -5.44 0.25 -0.41
C LEU A 100 -6.86 0.69 -0.78
N ILE A 101 -7.46 1.56 0.03
CA ILE A 101 -8.85 1.99 -0.19
C ILE A 101 -8.98 2.76 -1.51
N ALA A 102 -8.03 3.65 -1.78
CA ALA A 102 -7.98 4.40 -3.03
C ALA A 102 -7.92 3.46 -4.25
N MET A 103 -7.02 2.48 -4.23
CA MET A 103 -6.89 1.51 -5.32
C MET A 103 -8.12 0.61 -5.45
N ALA A 104 -8.73 0.21 -4.34
CA ALA A 104 -9.94 -0.58 -4.34
C ALA A 104 -11.12 0.17 -4.97
N LYS A 105 -11.31 1.46 -4.64
CA LYS A 105 -12.29 2.35 -5.30
C LYS A 105 -12.05 2.40 -6.82
N ILE A 106 -10.81 2.63 -7.24
CA ILE A 106 -10.43 2.64 -8.67
C ILE A 106 -10.77 1.31 -9.34
N CYS A 107 -10.46 0.18 -8.71
CA CYS A 107 -10.77 -1.14 -9.25
C CYS A 107 -12.27 -1.41 -9.35
N LYS A 108 -13.11 -0.90 -8.43
CA LYS A 108 -14.56 -1.04 -8.52
C LYS A 108 -15.15 -0.24 -9.69
N GLU A 109 -14.56 0.90 -10.05
CA GLU A 109 -14.96 1.65 -11.25
C GLU A 109 -14.51 0.97 -12.55
N ILE A 110 -13.27 0.48 -12.59
CA ILE A 110 -12.70 -0.11 -13.81
C ILE A 110 -13.19 -1.55 -14.03
N TYR A 111 -13.40 -2.30 -12.95
CA TYR A 111 -13.77 -3.71 -12.92
C TYR A 111 -14.98 -3.93 -11.99
N PRO A 112 -16.17 -3.40 -12.34
CA PRO A 112 -17.33 -3.37 -11.44
C PRO A 112 -17.87 -4.76 -11.06
N LYS A 113 -17.62 -5.77 -11.90
CA LYS A 113 -18.02 -7.16 -11.65
C LYS A 113 -17.00 -7.95 -10.83
N HIS A 114 -15.88 -7.34 -10.43
CA HIS A 114 -14.78 -8.03 -9.76
C HIS A 114 -14.81 -7.86 -8.24
N LYS A 115 -14.51 -8.95 -7.54
CA LYS A 115 -14.16 -8.89 -6.12
C LYS A 115 -12.70 -8.50 -5.95
N THR A 116 -12.42 -7.61 -5.01
CA THR A 116 -11.09 -7.05 -4.73
C THR A 116 -10.39 -7.84 -3.64
N VAL A 117 -9.18 -8.32 -3.93
CA VAL A 117 -8.35 -9.03 -2.94
C VAL A 117 -7.04 -8.29 -2.77
N PHE A 118 -6.80 -7.73 -1.59
CA PHE A 118 -5.54 -7.09 -1.29
C PHE A 118 -4.50 -8.07 -0.79
N ILE A 119 -3.30 -8.02 -1.37
CA ILE A 119 -2.19 -8.90 -1.05
C ILE A 119 -1.06 -8.07 -0.46
N SER A 120 -0.70 -8.31 0.80
CA SER A 120 0.19 -7.41 1.55
C SER A 120 1.00 -8.09 2.66
N PRO A 121 2.06 -7.45 3.19
CA PRO A 121 2.85 -8.00 4.30
C PRO A 121 2.21 -7.78 5.67
N CYS A 122 0.99 -7.22 5.73
CA CYS A 122 0.39 -6.69 6.95
C CYS A 122 -0.99 -7.28 7.18
N ASN A 123 -1.12 -8.12 8.20
CA ASN A 123 -2.40 -8.68 8.64
C ASN A 123 -3.38 -7.61 9.18
N TYR A 124 -2.88 -6.50 9.77
CA TYR A 124 -3.73 -5.40 10.26
C TYR A 124 -4.56 -4.73 9.16
N LYS A 125 -4.20 -4.93 7.88
CA LYS A 125 -5.00 -4.45 6.74
C LYS A 125 -6.36 -5.15 6.66
N LYS A 126 -6.54 -6.32 7.29
CA LYS A 126 -7.85 -6.97 7.46
C LYS A 126 -8.82 -6.09 8.26
N LYS A 127 -8.34 -5.38 9.29
CA LYS A 127 -9.17 -4.44 10.07
C LYS A 127 -9.61 -3.23 9.23
N GLU A 128 -8.68 -2.66 8.46
CA GLU A 128 -9.00 -1.57 7.53
C GLU A 128 -10.00 -2.01 6.46
N ALA A 129 -9.82 -3.21 5.89
CA ALA A 129 -10.74 -3.78 4.92
C ALA A 129 -12.13 -4.04 5.52
N GLY A 130 -12.21 -4.55 6.76
CA GLY A 130 -13.48 -4.77 7.46
C GLY A 130 -14.28 -3.48 7.69
N SER A 131 -13.63 -2.31 7.63
CA SER A 131 -14.28 -1.00 7.73
C SER A 131 -14.59 -0.37 6.37
N SER A 132 -14.39 -1.10 5.26
CA SER A 132 -14.54 -0.59 3.89
C SER A 132 -15.40 -1.51 3.04
N LYS A 133 -16.39 -0.94 2.35
CA LYS A 133 -17.20 -1.67 1.35
C LYS A 133 -16.47 -1.94 0.03
N TYR A 134 -15.27 -1.39 -0.17
CA TYR A 134 -14.55 -1.47 -1.44
C TYR A 134 -13.56 -2.64 -1.50
N VAL A 135 -13.19 -3.22 -0.35
CA VAL A 135 -12.22 -4.31 -0.24
C VAL A 135 -12.93 -5.59 0.19
N ASP A 136 -13.04 -6.57 -0.70
CA ASP A 136 -13.74 -7.83 -0.37
C ASP A 136 -12.89 -8.74 0.53
N TYR A 137 -11.58 -8.83 0.26
CA TYR A 137 -10.69 -9.77 0.94
C TYR A 137 -9.28 -9.21 1.14
N VAL A 138 -8.57 -9.70 2.15
CA VAL A 138 -7.15 -9.43 2.38
C VAL A 138 -6.43 -10.76 2.64
N ILE A 139 -5.35 -10.99 1.90
CA ILE A 139 -4.46 -12.14 2.03
C ILE A 139 -3.09 -11.61 2.39
N ASP A 140 -2.54 -12.05 3.51
CA ASP A 140 -1.16 -11.71 3.82
C ASP A 140 -0.16 -12.63 3.10
N TYR A 141 1.12 -12.25 3.09
CA TYR A 141 2.12 -13.02 2.35
C TYR A 141 2.35 -14.45 2.88
N ARG A 142 2.11 -14.72 4.18
CA ARG A 142 2.20 -16.09 4.73
C ARG A 142 1.03 -16.93 4.23
N GLU A 143 -0.16 -16.36 4.20
CA GLU A 143 -1.35 -16.99 3.64
C GLU A 143 -1.17 -17.28 2.14
N LEU A 144 -0.58 -16.33 1.40
CA LEU A 144 -0.30 -16.52 -0.02
C LEU A 144 0.71 -17.64 -0.28
N ASP A 145 1.78 -17.76 0.51
CA ASP A 145 2.72 -18.89 0.39
C ASP A 145 2.02 -20.23 0.63
N LYS A 146 1.20 -20.32 1.68
CA LYS A 146 0.40 -21.53 1.96
C LYS A 146 -0.51 -21.90 0.79
N LEU A 147 -1.12 -20.91 0.13
CA LEU A 147 -1.95 -21.13 -1.05
C LEU A 147 -1.12 -21.65 -2.23
N PHE A 148 0.04 -21.06 -2.50
CA PHE A 148 0.91 -21.53 -3.57
C PHE A 148 1.41 -22.96 -3.33
N LEU A 149 1.78 -23.30 -2.09
CA LEU A 149 2.14 -24.67 -1.71
C LEU A 149 0.98 -25.64 -1.89
N LYS A 150 -0.21 -25.30 -1.35
CA LYS A 150 -1.42 -26.14 -1.41
C LYS A 150 -1.83 -26.48 -2.84
N TYR A 151 -1.75 -25.52 -3.75
CA TYR A 151 -2.13 -25.71 -5.15
C TYR A 151 -0.94 -26.01 -6.07
N LYS A 152 0.24 -26.35 -5.50
CA LYS A 152 1.46 -26.71 -6.24
C LYS A 152 1.86 -25.68 -7.31
N ILE A 153 1.70 -24.39 -7.00
CA ILE A 153 2.06 -23.28 -7.89
C ILE A 153 3.50 -22.86 -7.63
N SER A 154 4.40 -23.39 -8.45
CA SER A 154 5.83 -23.06 -8.47
C SER A 154 6.12 -21.71 -9.15
N GLU A 155 7.37 -21.26 -9.03
CA GLU A 155 7.90 -20.12 -9.79
C GLU A 155 7.68 -20.31 -11.30
N SER A 156 7.47 -19.20 -12.01
CA SER A 156 7.18 -19.20 -13.43
C SER A 156 8.21 -18.39 -14.20
N ASN A 157 8.69 -18.95 -15.30
CA ASN A 157 9.54 -18.25 -16.28
C ASN A 157 8.72 -17.33 -17.21
N LYS A 158 7.37 -17.35 -17.12
CA LYS A 158 6.51 -16.44 -17.89
C LYS A 158 6.71 -15.01 -17.42
N LYS A 159 6.85 -14.09 -18.39
CA LYS A 159 7.01 -12.65 -18.15
C LYS A 159 5.67 -11.92 -18.14
N ASP A 160 4.67 -12.46 -17.45
CA ASP A 160 3.37 -11.78 -17.32
C ASP A 160 3.55 -10.44 -16.59
N SER A 161 2.93 -9.39 -17.12
CA SER A 161 2.98 -8.06 -16.52
C SER A 161 1.68 -7.74 -15.77
N PHE A 162 1.79 -6.82 -14.82
CA PHE A 162 0.62 -6.28 -14.13
C PHE A 162 -0.38 -5.64 -15.12
N ASP A 163 -1.65 -5.69 -14.79
CA ASP A 163 -2.70 -4.87 -15.39
C ASP A 163 -2.52 -3.40 -14.96
N LYS A 164 -1.48 -2.77 -15.51
CA LYS A 164 -1.05 -1.43 -15.10
C LYS A 164 -2.05 -0.34 -15.45
N PHE A 165 -2.13 0.63 -14.54
CA PHE A 165 -2.79 1.91 -14.78
C PHE A 165 -1.81 3.08 -14.86
N TYR A 166 -0.57 2.92 -14.37
CA TYR A 166 0.37 4.03 -14.20
C TYR A 166 1.84 3.57 -14.20
N ASN A 167 2.79 4.51 -14.35
CA ASN A 167 4.23 4.29 -14.30
C ASN A 167 4.81 4.74 -12.95
N ASP A 168 5.49 3.82 -12.26
CA ASP A 168 5.34 3.70 -10.81
C ASP A 168 6.46 4.32 -9.97
N TYR A 169 6.59 5.65 -9.93
CA TYR A 169 7.48 6.29 -8.94
C TYR A 169 7.06 6.01 -7.49
N THR A 170 5.81 5.60 -7.26
CA THR A 170 5.25 5.26 -5.95
C THR A 170 5.58 3.83 -5.50
N LYS A 171 6.36 3.04 -6.26
CA LYS A 171 6.88 1.72 -5.81
C LYS A 171 7.69 1.77 -4.51
N ILE A 172 8.18 2.95 -4.14
CA ILE A 172 8.94 3.18 -2.90
C ILE A 172 8.07 3.24 -1.63
N TYR A 173 6.74 3.29 -1.77
CA TYR A 173 5.79 3.40 -0.64
C TYR A 173 5.99 2.42 0.53
N PRO A 174 6.42 1.16 0.30
CA PRO A 174 6.69 0.25 1.40
C PRO A 174 7.81 0.68 2.34
N LEU A 175 8.68 1.60 1.92
CA LEU A 175 9.82 2.05 2.71
C LEU A 175 9.46 3.29 3.54
N SER A 176 10.19 3.48 4.63
CA SER A 176 10.13 4.68 5.44
C SER A 176 10.36 5.96 4.62
N GLY A 177 9.44 6.92 4.77
CA GLY A 177 9.44 8.17 4.00
C GLY A 177 8.92 8.03 2.57
N GLY A 178 8.38 6.88 2.18
CA GLY A 178 7.93 6.61 0.81
C GLY A 178 6.85 7.59 0.34
N LEU A 179 5.94 7.98 1.24
CA LEU A 179 4.90 8.96 0.96
C LEU A 179 5.49 10.36 0.83
N ALA A 180 6.24 10.84 1.84
CA ALA A 180 6.83 12.18 1.83
C ALA A 180 7.73 12.41 0.60
N LYS A 181 8.47 11.38 0.17
CA LYS A 181 9.35 11.44 -1.02
C LYS A 181 8.59 11.52 -2.34
N THR A 182 7.32 11.08 -2.38
CA THR A 182 6.56 10.94 -3.62
C THR A 182 5.31 11.83 -3.69
N ALA A 183 4.96 12.51 -2.60
CA ALA A 183 3.83 13.45 -2.52
C ALA A 183 4.08 14.82 -3.18
N HIS A 184 5.21 15.01 -3.88
CA HIS A 184 5.56 16.26 -4.59
C HIS A 184 5.51 17.49 -3.69
N LEU A 185 6.11 17.42 -2.51
CA LEU A 185 5.99 18.44 -1.45
C LEU A 185 6.96 19.63 -1.59
N ARG A 186 7.77 19.67 -2.66
CA ARG A 186 8.69 20.78 -2.93
C ARG A 186 7.88 22.07 -3.12
N GLY A 187 8.22 23.12 -2.38
CA GLY A 187 7.50 24.40 -2.41
C GLY A 187 6.23 24.43 -1.53
N VAL A 188 5.78 23.30 -0.99
CA VAL A 188 4.61 23.20 -0.10
C VAL A 188 5.01 23.25 1.38
N ILE A 189 6.09 22.55 1.71
CA ILE A 189 6.61 22.39 3.07
C ILE A 189 8.15 22.28 2.99
N LYS A 190 8.85 22.89 3.94
CA LYS A 190 10.32 22.87 3.99
C LYS A 190 10.79 21.49 4.45
N LYS A 191 11.93 21.03 3.95
CA LYS A 191 12.51 19.71 4.33
C LYS A 191 12.65 19.53 5.85
N LYS A 192 12.97 20.60 6.58
CA LYS A 192 13.10 20.60 8.05
C LYS A 192 11.78 20.42 8.82
N GLU A 193 10.64 20.66 8.16
CA GLU A 193 9.30 20.51 8.74
C GLU A 193 8.75 19.09 8.52
N ILE A 194 9.51 18.20 7.86
CA ILE A 194 9.14 16.81 7.58
C ILE A 194 9.93 15.89 8.51
N LYS A 195 9.22 15.12 9.32
CA LYS A 195 9.78 14.04 10.13
C LYS A 195 9.37 12.70 9.52
N ILE A 196 10.34 11.83 9.29
CA ILE A 196 10.13 10.45 8.84
C ILE A 196 10.47 9.53 10.01
N ILE A 197 9.53 8.67 10.40
CA ILE A 197 9.70 7.71 11.49
C ILE A 197 9.16 6.35 11.07
N ASP A 198 9.86 5.29 11.44
CA ASP A 198 9.32 3.94 11.44
C ASP A 198 9.62 3.27 12.79
N GLY A 199 8.79 2.31 13.18
CA GLY A 199 8.89 1.62 14.45
C GLY A 199 8.06 2.28 15.56
N ILE A 200 7.37 1.44 16.33
CA ILE A 200 6.46 1.86 17.40
C ILE A 200 7.19 2.68 18.48
N SER A 201 8.38 2.25 18.93
CA SER A 201 9.10 2.92 20.02
C SER A 201 9.49 4.35 19.66
N LYS A 202 10.02 4.56 18.46
CA LYS A 202 10.37 5.90 17.94
C LYS A 202 9.14 6.77 17.74
N THR A 203 8.04 6.17 17.29
CA THR A 203 6.75 6.87 17.11
C THR A 203 6.22 7.37 18.46
N MET A 204 6.19 6.50 19.48
CA MET A 204 5.72 6.87 20.82
C MET A 204 6.61 7.95 21.45
N ALA A 205 7.94 7.86 21.28
CA ALA A 205 8.86 8.88 21.76
C ALA A 205 8.58 10.25 21.13
N PHE A 206 8.32 10.30 19.82
CA PHE A 206 7.95 11.55 19.14
C PHE A 206 6.61 12.09 19.60
N LEU A 207 5.58 11.25 19.76
CA LEU A 207 4.25 11.71 20.18
C LEU A 207 4.22 12.20 21.64
N LYS A 208 5.10 11.70 22.51
CA LYS A 208 5.24 12.20 23.89
C LYS A 208 5.90 13.58 23.95
N ASN A 209 6.81 13.88 23.02
CA ASN A 209 7.52 15.15 22.96
C ASN A 209 7.66 15.62 21.50
N PRO A 210 6.59 16.14 20.89
CA PRO A 210 6.59 16.51 19.48
C PRO A 210 7.45 17.76 19.28
N ASP A 211 8.29 17.76 18.23
CA ASP A 211 8.95 18.99 17.80
C ASP A 211 7.92 19.90 17.11
N PRO A 212 7.62 21.10 17.65
CA PRO A 212 6.59 22.00 17.12
C PRO A 212 6.90 22.53 15.72
N LYS A 213 8.16 22.40 15.25
CA LYS A 213 8.56 22.77 13.88
C LYS A 213 8.10 21.74 12.85
N ILE A 214 7.69 20.55 13.27
CA ILE A 214 7.25 19.48 12.37
C ILE A 214 5.79 19.71 11.97
N ARG A 215 5.58 19.82 10.65
CA ARG A 215 4.26 19.94 10.04
C ARG A 215 3.80 18.65 9.36
N LEU A 216 4.73 17.77 8.95
CA LEU A 216 4.41 16.46 8.41
C LEU A 216 5.19 15.37 9.16
N LEU A 217 4.45 14.44 9.77
CA LEU A 217 4.97 13.18 10.27
C LEU A 217 4.58 12.04 9.31
N ASP A 218 5.53 11.63 8.45
CA ASP A 218 5.42 10.41 7.63
C ASP A 218 5.88 9.22 8.46
N VAL A 219 4.93 8.37 8.84
CA VAL A 219 5.13 7.39 9.90
C VAL A 219 4.57 6.01 9.59
N LEU A 220 5.37 4.99 9.89
CA LEU A 220 5.01 3.57 9.75
C LEU A 220 5.22 2.83 11.07
N PHE A 221 4.33 1.90 11.38
CA PHE A 221 4.35 1.18 12.66
C PHE A 221 5.53 0.21 12.81
N CYS A 222 5.84 -0.55 11.76
CA CYS A 222 6.93 -1.54 11.77
C CYS A 222 8.27 -0.86 11.48
N GLU A 223 9.35 -1.36 12.11
CA GLU A 223 10.71 -0.92 11.77
C GLU A 223 11.06 -1.24 10.32
N GLY A 224 11.70 -0.30 9.63
CA GLY A 224 11.95 -0.40 8.19
C GLY A 224 10.70 -0.24 7.31
N GLY A 225 9.53 0.07 7.89
CA GLY A 225 8.28 0.21 7.18
C GLY A 225 7.63 -1.12 6.80
N CYS A 226 6.90 -1.16 5.69
CA CYS A 226 6.15 -2.35 5.27
C CYS A 226 7.06 -3.54 4.92
N VAL A 227 8.35 -3.32 4.61
CA VAL A 227 9.32 -4.41 4.39
C VAL A 227 9.79 -5.08 5.68
N GLY A 228 9.50 -4.48 6.84
CA GLY A 228 9.58 -5.10 8.16
C GLY A 228 8.24 -5.66 8.65
N GLY A 229 7.24 -5.76 7.77
CA GLY A 229 5.91 -6.27 8.12
C GLY A 229 5.92 -7.72 8.64
N PRO A 230 5.00 -8.09 9.55
CA PRO A 230 5.03 -9.36 10.29
C PRO A 230 4.80 -10.60 9.41
N SER A 231 4.15 -10.43 8.25
CA SER A 231 3.89 -11.53 7.32
C SER A 231 5.02 -11.75 6.31
N ILE A 232 6.14 -11.03 6.40
CA ILE A 232 7.33 -11.29 5.58
C ILE A 232 8.15 -12.41 6.19
N VAL A 233 8.38 -13.49 5.43
CA VAL A 233 9.19 -14.66 5.85
C VAL A 233 10.59 -14.70 5.23
N SER A 234 10.97 -13.66 4.48
CA SER A 234 12.32 -13.59 3.89
C SER A 234 13.43 -13.55 4.95
N ASN A 235 14.45 -14.40 4.83
CA ASN A 235 15.62 -14.42 5.71
C ASN A 235 16.57 -13.22 5.51
N LEU A 236 16.27 -12.32 4.58
CA LEU A 236 17.07 -11.12 4.33
C LEU A 236 16.92 -10.12 5.49
N ASN A 237 18.03 -9.49 5.89
CA ASN A 237 17.99 -8.36 6.82
C ASN A 237 17.31 -7.12 6.19
N LEU A 238 16.87 -6.17 7.03
CA LEU A 238 16.11 -4.99 6.58
C LEU A 238 16.82 -4.21 5.46
N LYS A 239 18.13 -3.97 5.56
CA LYS A 239 18.91 -3.27 4.52
C LYS A 239 18.81 -3.95 3.15
N LYS A 240 18.92 -5.29 3.11
CA LYS A 240 18.77 -6.07 1.87
C LYS A 240 17.32 -6.03 1.34
N ARG A 241 16.32 -6.06 2.22
CA ARG A 241 14.90 -5.92 1.84
C ARG A 241 14.60 -4.55 1.22
N GLU A 242 15.12 -3.47 1.80
CA GLU A 242 15.02 -2.12 1.22
C GLU A 242 15.68 -2.02 -0.15
N LYS A 243 16.87 -2.64 -0.30
CA LYS A 243 17.60 -2.67 -1.58
C LYS A 243 16.75 -3.30 -2.68
N LYS A 244 16.08 -4.43 -2.40
CA LYS A 244 15.15 -5.06 -3.35
C LYS A 244 14.04 -4.13 -3.81
N VAL A 245 13.41 -3.37 -2.91
CA VAL A 245 12.38 -2.40 -3.29
C VAL A 245 12.96 -1.25 -4.12
N LYS A 246 14.17 -0.77 -3.79
CA LYS A 246 14.87 0.27 -4.57
C LYS A 246 15.26 -0.23 -5.96
N GLU A 247 15.66 -1.48 -6.11
CA GLU A 247 15.91 -2.12 -7.41
C GLU A 247 14.63 -2.29 -8.20
N TYR A 248 13.55 -2.73 -7.56
CA TYR A 248 12.24 -2.82 -8.20
C TYR A 248 11.73 -1.47 -8.70
N LEU A 249 11.96 -0.40 -7.94
CA LEU A 249 11.65 0.97 -8.38
C LEU A 249 12.39 1.32 -9.68
N LYS A 250 13.63 0.87 -9.90
CA LYS A 250 14.37 1.18 -11.14
C LYS A 250 13.72 0.55 -12.37
N ILE A 251 13.02 -0.57 -12.21
CA ILE A 251 12.28 -1.24 -13.31
C ILE A 251 11.10 -0.38 -13.79
N SER A 252 10.53 0.48 -12.92
CA SER A 252 9.42 1.38 -13.30
C SER A 252 9.72 2.34 -14.46
N LYS A 253 11.00 2.63 -14.73
CA LYS A 253 11.42 3.51 -15.83
C LYS A 253 11.45 2.82 -17.19
N ARG A 254 11.28 1.49 -17.26
CA ARG A 254 11.51 0.67 -18.46
C ARG A 254 10.25 0.01 -19.02
N GLU A 255 9.10 0.13 -18.36
CA GLU A 255 7.87 -0.58 -18.75
C GLU A 255 6.90 0.37 -19.47
N GLU A 256 6.53 0.04 -20.70
CA GLU A 256 5.56 0.81 -21.49
C GLU A 256 4.12 0.57 -21.01
N ILE A 257 3.30 1.62 -21.02
CA ILE A 257 1.86 1.51 -20.80
C ILE A 257 1.21 1.30 -22.16
N SER A 258 0.51 0.17 -22.35
CA SER A 258 -0.32 -0.07 -23.54
C SER A 258 -1.24 1.13 -23.79
N SER A 259 -1.26 1.63 -25.02
CA SER A 259 -2.06 2.78 -25.46
C SER A 259 -3.54 2.66 -25.05
N SER A 260 -4.10 1.45 -25.10
CA SER A 260 -5.46 1.11 -24.68
C SER A 260 -5.78 1.42 -23.20
N LYS A 261 -4.77 1.51 -22.33
CA LYS A 261 -4.91 1.73 -20.88
C LYS A 261 -4.69 3.17 -20.45
N LYS A 262 -4.17 4.06 -21.32
CA LYS A 262 -3.96 5.49 -21.01
C LYS A 262 -5.26 6.24 -20.70
N GLY A 263 -6.40 5.79 -21.24
CA GLY A 263 -7.73 6.36 -20.96
C GLY A 263 -8.28 6.07 -19.56
N LEU A 264 -7.74 5.07 -18.82
CA LEU A 264 -8.29 4.70 -17.51
C LEU A 264 -8.05 5.78 -16.43
N PHE A 265 -7.12 6.70 -16.65
CA PHE A 265 -6.97 7.90 -15.81
C PHE A 265 -8.22 8.78 -15.79
N SER A 266 -8.94 8.89 -16.92
CA SER A 266 -10.15 9.72 -16.97
C SER A 266 -11.28 9.11 -16.15
N ARG A 267 -11.37 7.78 -16.08
CA ARG A 267 -12.36 7.06 -15.26
C ARG A 267 -12.13 7.21 -13.76
N ALA A 268 -10.91 7.53 -13.34
CA ALA A 268 -10.61 7.88 -11.96
C ALA A 268 -10.84 9.37 -11.64
N LYS A 269 -11.13 10.22 -12.63
CA LYS A 269 -11.46 11.64 -12.42
C LYS A 269 -12.86 11.71 -11.78
N GLY A 270 -12.91 12.05 -10.49
CA GLY A 270 -14.16 12.20 -9.74
C GLY A 270 -14.25 11.34 -8.48
N ILE A 271 -13.35 10.36 -8.30
CA ILE A 271 -13.30 9.58 -7.06
C ILE A 271 -12.78 10.46 -5.93
N LEU A 272 -13.57 10.58 -4.86
CA LEU A 272 -13.16 11.24 -3.62
C LEU A 272 -12.34 10.28 -2.75
N PHE A 273 -11.14 10.73 -2.36
CA PHE A 273 -10.18 9.97 -1.52
C PHE A 273 -10.10 10.49 -0.08
N SER A 274 -11.15 11.15 0.40
CA SER A 274 -11.32 11.51 1.81
C SER A 274 -11.89 10.34 2.60
N ARG A 275 -11.42 10.18 3.84
CA ARG A 275 -11.99 9.28 4.85
C ARG A 275 -13.07 9.96 5.66
#